data_AF-A0A4Q5UNY3-F1
#
_entry.id   AF-A0A4Q5UNY3-F1
#
_cell.length_a   1.000
_cell.length_b   1.000
_cell.length_c   1.000
_cell.angle_alpha   90.00
_cell.angle_beta   90.00
_cell.angle_gamma   90.00
#
_symmetry.space_group_name_H-M   'P 1'
#
loop_
_entity.id
_entity.type
_entity.pdbx_description
1 polymer ?
#
loop_
_entity_poly.entity_id
_entity_poly.type
_entity_poly.pdbx_seq_one_letter_code
_entity_poly.pdbx_strand_id
1 'polypeptide(L)' 'VKGRLTLHNVTKELEVPGTIKVENGKLEALSTFAIQLSDYKITIPSAVKNKVANAITITVDTKLELLKN' A
#
# COMPACT_ATOMS: atom_id res chain seq x y z
N VAL A 1 -8.05 8.16 -3.79
CA VAL A 1 -8.71 6.87 -3.47
C VAL A 1 -8.75 6.75 -1.95
N LYS A 2 -9.94 6.62 -1.35
CA LYS A 2 -10.08 6.40 0.09
C LYS A 2 -10.20 4.90 0.36
N GLY A 3 -9.41 4.39 1.30
CA GLY A 3 -9.38 2.98 1.66
C GLY A 3 -9.07 2.76 3.13
N ARG A 4 -9.23 1.52 3.58
CA ARG A 4 -8.82 1.09 4.92
C ARG A 4 -7.62 0.18 4.78
N LEU A 5 -6.51 0.54 5.42
CA LEU A 5 -5.35 -0.32 5.54
C LEU A 5 -5.32 -0.92 6.94
N THR A 6 -5.28 -2.25 7.00
CA THR A 6 -5.09 -2.99 8.23
C THR A 6 -3.67 -3.51 8.27
N LEU A 7 -2.89 -3.04 9.24
CA LEU A 7 -1.52 -3.46 9.45
C LEU A 7 -1.37 -3.83 10.92
N HIS A 8 -0.96 -5.07 11.20
CA HIS A 8 -0.74 -5.54 12.57
C HIS A 8 -1.95 -5.33 13.51
N ASN A 9 -3.13 -5.76 13.07
CA ASN A 9 -4.44 -5.58 13.73
C ASN A 9 -4.92 -4.13 13.91
N VAL A 10 -4.13 -3.14 13.52
CA VAL A 10 -4.56 -1.73 13.50
C VAL A 10 -5.12 -1.41 12.12
N THR A 11 -6.40 -1.04 12.07
CA THR A 11 -7.03 -0.54 10.85
C THR A 11 -7.05 0.98 10.88
N LYS A 12 -6.50 1.62 9.84
CA LYS A 12 -6.63 3.06 9.62
C LYS A 12 -7.25 3.34 8.27
N GLU A 13 -8.12 4.34 8.24
CA GLU A 13 -8.56 4.95 6.99
C GLU A 13 -7.46 5.86 6.46
N LEU A 14 -7.12 5.69 5.19
CA LEU A 14 -6.17 6.54 4.49
C LEU A 14 -6.70 6.90 3.11
N GLU A 15 -6.44 8.13 2.70
CA GLU A 15 -6.74 8.63 1.38
C GLU A 15 -5.43 8.88 0.65
N VAL A 16 -5.25 8.18 -0.46
CA VAL A 16 -4.01 8.22 -1.25
C VAL A 16 -4.31 8.45 -2.72
N PRO A 17 -3.42 9.16 -3.44
CA PRO A 17 -3.52 9.27 -4.88
C PRO A 17 -3.26 7.89 -5.51
N GLY A 18 -4.16 7.48 -6.39
CA GLY A 18 -4.06 6.26 -7.16
C GLY A 18 -4.40 6.55 -8.61
N THR A 19 -3.66 5.94 -9.52
CA THR A 19 -3.83 6.06 -10.97
C THR A 19 -4.35 4.75 -11.51
N ILE A 20 -5.46 4.81 -12.24
CA ILE A 20 -5.99 3.66 -12.97
C ILE A 20 -5.80 3.93 -14.45
N LYS A 21 -5.09 3.05 -15.14
CA LYS A 21 -4.95 3.04 -16.59
C LYS A 21 -5.78 1.91 -17.17
N VAL A 22 -6.51 2.19 -18.24
CA VAL A 22 -7.29 1.18 -18.97
C VAL A 22 -6.81 1.21 -20.40
N GLU A 23 -6.11 0.16 -20.83
CA GLU A 23 -5.58 0.05 -22.17
C GLU A 23 -5.88 -1.32 -22.77
N ASN A 24 -6.58 -1.33 -23.90
CA ASN A 24 -6.79 -2.51 -24.73
C ASN A 24 -7.36 -3.75 -23.98
N GLY A 25 -8.31 -3.52 -23.06
CA GLY A 25 -8.92 -4.57 -22.23
C GLY A 25 -8.07 -5.02 -21.03
N LYS A 26 -6.95 -4.34 -20.78
CA LYS A 26 -6.11 -4.51 -19.58
C LYS A 26 -6.29 -3.31 -18.68
N LEU A 27 -6.46 -3.57 -17.39
CA LEU A 27 -6.65 -2.55 -16.37
C LEU A 27 -5.42 -2.56 -15.47
N GLU A 28 -4.72 -1.45 -15.37
CA GLU A 28 -3.56 -1.28 -14.50
C GLU A 28 -3.91 -0.30 -13.39
N ALA A 29 -3.86 -0.75 -12.15
CA ALA A 29 -4.04 0.07 -10.95
C ALA A 29 -2.68 0.29 -10.29
N LEU A 30 -2.23 1.55 -10.32
CA LEU A 30 -0.97 2.03 -9.75
C LEU A 30 -1.28 2.92 -8.55
N SER A 31 -0.62 2.71 -7.41
CA SER A 31 -0.69 3.64 -6.28
C SER A 31 0.61 3.62 -5.50
N THR A 32 1.15 4.80 -5.19
CA THR A 32 2.38 4.92 -4.41
C THR A 32 2.15 5.91 -3.28
N PHE A 33 2.32 5.45 -2.04
CA PHE A 33 2.11 6.27 -0.86
C PHE A 33 3.03 5.85 0.28
N ALA A 34 3.39 6.79 1.14
CA ALA A 34 4.21 6.53 2.30
C ALA A 34 3.35 6.45 3.57
N ILE A 35 3.64 5.49 4.45
CA ILE A 35 3.03 5.39 5.78
C ILE A 35 4.11 5.33 6.85
N GLN A 36 3.78 5.79 8.06
CA GLN A 36 4.63 5.59 9.22
C GLN A 36 4.21 4.34 9.98
N LEU A 37 5.15 3.45 10.30
CA LEU A 37 4.88 2.25 11.08
C LEU A 37 4.38 2.59 12.50
N SER A 38 4.82 3.75 13.01
CA SER A 38 4.37 4.31 14.30
C SER A 38 2.85 4.52 14.36
N ASP A 39 2.20 4.88 13.25
CA ASP A 39 0.74 5.07 13.20
C ASP A 39 -0.05 3.77 13.44
N TYR A 40 0.56 2.63 13.14
CA TYR A 40 -0.05 1.31 13.23
C TYR A 40 0.35 0.56 14.50
N LYS A 41 0.92 1.27 15.50
CA LYS A 41 1.44 0.68 16.75
C LYS A 41 2.41 -0.49 16.51
N ILE A 42 3.12 -0.48 15.38
CA ILE A 42 4.13 -1.49 15.08
C ILE A 42 5.38 -1.11 15.84
N THR A 43 5.60 -1.75 16.98
CA THR A 43 6.82 -1.59 17.75
C THR A 43 7.95 -2.32 17.02
N ILE A 44 8.82 -1.57 16.36
CA ILE A 44 10.01 -2.12 15.73
C ILE A 44 10.99 -2.48 16.86
N PRO A 45 11.37 -3.75 17.04
CA PRO A 45 12.39 -4.13 18.01
C PRO A 45 13.69 -3.37 17.74
N SER A 46 14.35 -2.88 18.78
CA SER A 46 15.60 -2.10 18.68
C SER A 46 16.70 -2.79 17.87
N ALA A 47 16.73 -4.13 17.87
CA ALA A 47 17.66 -4.94 17.08
C ALA A 47 17.50 -4.78 15.55
N VAL A 48 16.29 -4.44 15.08
CA VAL A 48 15.97 -4.27 13.64
C VAL A 48 15.56 -2.85 13.28
N LYS A 49 15.51 -1.93 14.27
CA LYS A 49 15.26 -0.50 14.06
C LYS A 49 16.27 0.16 13.11
N ASN A 50 17.51 -0.32 13.09
CA ASN A 50 18.53 0.15 12.15
C ASN A 50 18.40 -0.47 10.74
N LYS A 51 17.55 -1.48 10.58
CA LYS A 51 17.28 -2.16 9.30
C LYS A 51 15.94 -1.74 8.68
N VAL A 52 15.05 -1.09 9.43
CA VAL A 52 13.70 -0.74 8.99
C VAL A 52 13.44 0.75 9.25
N ALA A 53 13.23 1.51 8.19
CA ALA A 53 12.86 2.91 8.27
C ALA A 53 11.45 3.09 8.87
N ASN A 54 11.26 4.12 9.71
CA ASN A 54 9.95 4.42 10.31
C ASN A 54 8.91 4.80 9.24
N ALA A 55 9.35 5.48 8.17
CA ALA A 55 8.55 5.74 6.98
C ALA A 55 8.82 4.63 5.96
N ILE A 56 7.76 3.98 5.51
CA ILE A 56 7.82 2.98 4.43
C ILE A 56 6.99 3.45 3.24
N THR A 57 7.50 3.25 2.03
CA THR A 57 6.78 3.50 0.79
C THR A 57 6.08 2.22 0.37
N ILE A 58 4.76 2.28 0.25
CA ILE A 58 3.93 1.22 -0.31
C ILE A 58 3.68 1.55 -1.78
N THR A 59 4.07 0.62 -2.65
CA THR A 59 3.76 0.66 -4.08
C THR A 59 2.80 -0.48 -4.39
N VAL A 60 1.66 -0.13 -4.96
CA VAL A 60 0.64 -1.04 -5.45
C VAL A 60 0.73 -1.01 -6.97
N ASP A 61 1.12 -2.14 -7.56
CA ASP A 61 1.10 -2.38 -9.00
C ASP A 61 0.19 -3.58 -9.23
N THR A 62 -1.00 -3.33 -9.78
CA THR A 62 -2.00 -4.37 -10.01
C THR A 62 -2.39 -4.37 -11.46
N LYS A 63 -2.27 -5.52 -12.12
CA LYS A 63 -2.68 -5.69 -13.51
C LYS A 63 -3.84 -6.66 -13.53
N LEU A 64 -4.98 -6.19 -14.01
CA LEU A 64 -6.17 -6.97 -14.22
C LEU A 64 -6.31 -7.21 -15.72
N GLU A 65 -6.22 -8.47 -16.11
CA GLU A 65 -6.57 -8.94 -17.44
C GLU A 65 -7.88 -9.72 -17.36
N LEU A 66 -8.75 -9.55 -18.34
CA LEU A 66 -9.95 -10.37 -18.47
C LEU A 66 -9.50 -11.82 -18.64
N LEU A 67 -9.85 -12.67 -17.66
CA LEU A 67 -9.70 -14.12 -17.77
C LEU A 67 -10.43 -14.59 -19.02
N LYS A 68 -9.67 -15.00 -20.04
CA LYS A 68 -10.23 -15.65 -21.21
C LYS A 68 -10.56 -17.08 -20.83
N ASN A 69 -11.84 -17.35 -20.60
CA ASN A 69 -12.40 -18.70 -20.59
C ASN A 69 -12.62 -19.19 -22.01
#